data_AF-A0A369XMQ1-F1
#
_entry.id   AF-A0A369XMQ1-F1
#
_cell.length_a   1.000
_cell.length_b   1.000
_cell.length_c   1.000
_cell.angle_alpha   90.00
_cell.angle_beta   90.00
_cell.angle_gamma   90.00
#
_symmetry.space_group_name_H-M   'P 1'
#
loop_
_entity.id
_entity.type
_entity.pdbx_description
1 polymer ?
#
loop_
_entity_poly.entity_id
_entity_poly.type
_entity_poly.pdbx_seq_one_letter_code
_entity_poly.pdbx_strand_id
1 'polypeptide(L)'
;MRFRSPADSAWHPQILRSKTMKAPKILPWVAHKTGISEDLALKLWRRAAGEAEEMTGRCDSSDYYRLAVERFIDLSEAEGNSVLVRDTPSVNCVFWLWRHQSRMSSMHLRAAQNVTRLFQSGINRMLRVQGPAV
;
A
#
# COMPACT_ATOMS: atom_id res chain seq x y z
N MET A 1 -40.98 29.39 6.85
CA MET A 1 -40.34 29.30 5.52
C MET A 1 -38.96 29.94 5.63
N ARG A 2 -37.80 29.35 5.30
CA ARG A 2 -37.43 28.08 4.65
C ARG A 2 -36.37 27.38 5.51
N PHE A 3 -36.48 26.06 5.59
CA PHE A 3 -35.45 25.15 6.11
C PHE A 3 -34.14 25.34 5.32
N ARG A 4 -33.00 25.46 6.02
CA ARG A 4 -31.69 25.33 5.39
C ARG A 4 -31.57 23.91 4.84
N SER A 5 -31.30 23.81 3.54
CA SER A 5 -31.10 22.56 2.83
C SER A 5 -29.73 21.97 3.20
N PRO A 6 -29.54 20.65 3.34
CA PRO A 6 -28.26 20.03 3.72
C PRO A 6 -27.18 20.05 2.62
N ALA A 7 -27.38 20.81 1.54
CA ALA A 7 -26.54 20.77 0.34
C ALA A 7 -25.29 21.68 0.42
N ASP A 8 -25.16 22.50 1.47
CA ASP A 8 -24.05 23.46 1.63
C ASP A 8 -22.82 22.87 2.35
N SER A 9 -22.72 21.55 2.47
CA SER A 9 -21.57 20.84 3.05
C SER A 9 -20.80 19.99 2.03
N ALA A 10 -21.04 20.18 0.73
CA ALA A 10 -20.17 19.65 -0.31
C ALA A 10 -19.13 20.72 -0.69
N TRP A 11 -17.91 20.27 -0.96
CA TRP A 11 -16.77 21.05 -1.45
C TRP A 11 -15.88 21.69 -0.38
N HIS A 12 -15.26 20.83 0.45
CA HIS A 12 -13.92 21.12 0.94
C HIS A 12 -12.96 21.25 -0.27
N PRO A 13 -12.33 22.41 -0.50
CA PRO A 13 -11.45 22.63 -1.65
C PRO A 13 -10.06 22.04 -1.40
N GLN A 14 -9.96 20.71 -1.37
CA GLN A 14 -8.67 20.02 -1.58
C GLN A 14 -8.34 19.86 -3.08
N ILE A 15 -9.15 20.48 -3.96
CA ILE A 15 -9.09 20.42 -5.42
C ILE A 15 -7.93 21.27 -6.02
N LEU A 16 -7.01 21.76 -5.19
CA LEU A 16 -5.81 22.49 -5.63
C LEU A 16 -4.53 21.98 -4.96
N ARG A 17 -4.40 20.67 -4.73
CA ARG A 17 -3.12 20.12 -4.25
C ARG A 17 -2.82 18.69 -4.69
N SER A 18 -2.81 18.45 -5.99
CA SER A 18 -1.90 17.45 -6.52
C SER A 18 -1.36 17.93 -7.84
N LYS A 19 -0.04 18.12 -7.88
CA LYS A 19 0.72 18.12 -9.10
C LYS A 19 0.33 16.83 -9.83
N THR A 20 -0.57 16.92 -10.82
CA THR A 20 -0.99 15.74 -11.57
C THR A 20 0.28 15.10 -12.12
N MET A 21 0.60 13.92 -11.61
CA MET A 21 1.72 13.11 -12.05
C MET A 21 1.70 13.06 -13.58
N LYS A 22 2.77 13.58 -14.19
CA LYS A 22 2.91 13.51 -15.65
C LYS A 22 2.77 12.05 -16.06
N ALA A 23 1.97 11.83 -17.09
CA ALA A 23 1.82 10.50 -17.67
C ALA A 23 3.21 9.94 -17.99
N PRO A 24 3.53 8.72 -17.54
CA PRO A 24 4.84 8.16 -17.72
C PRO A 24 4.96 7.72 -19.18
N LYS A 25 6.18 7.78 -19.73
CA LYS A 25 6.44 7.42 -21.14
C LYS A 25 6.13 5.96 -21.47
N ILE A 26 6.02 5.11 -20.45
CA ILE A 26 5.62 3.70 -20.56
C ILE A 26 4.11 3.53 -20.82
N LEU A 27 3.29 4.56 -20.60
CA LEU A 27 1.84 4.46 -20.67
C LEU A 27 1.32 3.99 -22.05
N PRO A 28 1.76 4.54 -23.20
CA PRO A 28 1.31 4.06 -24.51
C PRO A 28 1.72 2.61 -24.77
N TRP A 29 2.91 2.21 -24.30
CA TRP A 29 3.39 0.84 -24.43
C TRP A 29 2.54 -0.15 -23.62
N VAL A 30 2.17 0.21 -22.38
CA VAL A 30 1.29 -0.61 -21.54
C VAL A 30 -0.11 -0.70 -22.13
N ALA A 31 -0.66 0.41 -22.62
CA ALA A 31 -1.97 0.44 -23.26
C ALA A 31 -2.03 -0.52 -24.46
N HIS A 32 -1.02 -0.44 -25.32
CA HIS A 32 -0.89 -1.32 -26.48
C HIS A 32 -0.74 -2.80 -26.09
N LYS A 33 0.05 -3.10 -25.05
CA LYS A 33 0.32 -4.48 -24.62
C LYS A 33 -0.84 -5.16 -23.89
N THR A 34 -1.63 -4.40 -23.13
CA THR A 34 -2.82 -4.89 -22.42
C THR A 34 -4.09 -4.86 -23.28
N GLY A 35 -4.04 -4.12 -24.40
CA GLY A 35 -5.19 -3.96 -25.31
C GLY A 35 -6.22 -2.95 -24.81
N ILE A 36 -5.88 -2.11 -23.84
CA ILE A 36 -6.76 -1.06 -23.32
C ILE A 36 -6.59 0.24 -24.11
N SER A 37 -7.64 1.08 -24.12
CA SER A 37 -7.55 2.40 -24.73
C SER A 37 -6.59 3.33 -23.95
N GLU A 38 -5.95 4.27 -24.65
CA GLU A 38 -5.05 5.24 -24.01
C GLU A 38 -5.76 6.10 -22.95
N ASP A 39 -7.03 6.46 -23.18
CA ASP A 39 -7.85 7.17 -22.20
C ASP A 39 -8.10 6.34 -20.93
N LEU A 40 -8.31 5.03 -21.08
CA LEU A 40 -8.45 4.12 -19.94
C LEU A 40 -7.13 3.97 -19.20
N ALA A 41 -6.01 3.80 -19.92
CA ALA A 41 -4.67 3.76 -19.34
C ALA A 41 -4.35 5.04 -18.52
N LEU A 42 -4.74 6.21 -19.02
CA LEU A 42 -4.60 7.48 -18.29
C LEU A 42 -5.43 7.53 -17.01
N LYS A 43 -6.66 7.01 -17.02
CA LYS A 43 -7.50 6.91 -15.83
C LYS A 43 -6.89 5.96 -14.79
N LEU A 44 -6.43 4.79 -15.22
CA LEU A 44 -5.78 3.81 -14.35
C LEU A 44 -4.47 4.34 -13.77
N TRP A 45 -3.69 5.11 -14.55
CA TRP A 45 -2.49 5.78 -14.05
C TRP A 45 -2.80 6.77 -12.93
N ARG A 46 -3.83 7.63 -13.09
CA ARG A 46 -4.24 8.58 -12.05
C ARG A 46 -4.67 7.87 -10.77
N ARG A 47 -5.41 6.77 -10.91
CA ARG A 47 -5.81 5.91 -9.78
C ARG A 47 -4.59 5.31 -9.09
N ALA A 48 -3.69 4.68 -9.84
CA ALA A 48 -2.47 4.08 -9.31
C ALA A 48 -1.57 5.08 -8.59
N ALA A 49 -1.44 6.30 -9.14
CA ALA A 49 -0.69 7.39 -8.53
C ALA A 49 -1.34 7.86 -7.21
N GLY A 50 -2.67 7.90 -7.11
CA GLY A 50 -3.38 8.19 -5.87
C GLY A 50 -3.18 7.12 -4.80
N GLU A 51 -3.30 5.83 -5.18
CA GLU A 51 -3.06 4.71 -4.27
C GLU A 51 -1.60 4.68 -3.76
N ALA A 52 -0.63 5.02 -4.61
CA ALA A 52 0.77 5.14 -4.21
C ALA A 52 1.02 6.31 -3.25
N GLU A 53 0.32 7.43 -3.43
CA GLU A 53 0.42 8.59 -2.54
C GLU A 53 -0.14 8.24 -1.15
N GLU A 54 -1.27 7.54 -1.09
CA GLU A 54 -1.86 7.06 0.16
C GLU A 54 -0.92 6.09 0.90
N MET A 55 -0.24 5.19 0.17
CA MET A 55 0.68 4.22 0.78
C MET A 55 2.00 4.83 1.27
N THR A 56 2.51 5.85 0.57
CA THR A 56 3.84 6.44 0.87
C THR A 56 3.77 7.71 1.70
N GLY A 57 2.62 8.40 1.71
CA GLY A 57 2.45 9.72 2.32
C GLY A 57 3.28 10.84 1.67
N ARG A 58 3.96 10.56 0.54
CA ARG A 58 4.84 11.51 -0.17
C ARG A 58 4.76 11.29 -1.69
N CYS A 59 4.50 12.35 -2.45
CA CYS A 59 4.31 12.29 -3.90
C CYS A 59 5.59 12.50 -4.74
N ASP A 60 6.77 12.51 -4.12
CA ASP A 60 8.06 12.84 -4.74
C ASP A 60 9.18 11.83 -4.45
N SER A 61 8.87 10.76 -3.71
CA SER A 61 9.85 9.73 -3.34
C SER A 61 10.07 8.70 -4.45
N SER A 62 11.25 8.06 -4.48
CA SER A 62 11.49 6.97 -5.43
C SER A 62 10.53 5.78 -5.20
N ASP A 63 10.15 5.55 -3.95
CA ASP A 63 9.18 4.52 -3.58
C ASP A 63 7.78 4.81 -4.11
N TYR A 64 7.40 6.09 -4.14
CA TYR A 64 6.14 6.52 -4.73
C TYR A 64 6.06 6.21 -6.23
N TYR A 65 7.07 6.62 -7.01
CA TYR A 65 7.09 6.34 -8.45
C TYR A 65 7.10 4.85 -8.75
N ARG A 66 7.86 4.08 -7.97
CA ARG A 66 7.91 2.62 -8.10
C ARG A 66 6.56 1.97 -7.81
N LEU A 67 5.90 2.36 -6.70
CA LEU A 67 4.58 1.85 -6.34
C LEU A 67 3.50 2.26 -7.34
N ALA A 68 3.55 3.48 -7.87
CA ALA A 68 2.59 3.95 -8.88
C ALA A 68 2.70 3.14 -10.18
N VAL A 69 3.91 2.82 -10.64
CA VAL A 69 4.12 1.97 -11.83
C VAL A 69 3.65 0.54 -11.58
N GLU A 70 3.98 -0.05 -10.42
CA GLU A 70 3.53 -1.39 -10.04
C GLU A 70 1.99 -1.47 -10.02
N ARG A 71 1.33 -0.53 -9.35
CA ARG A 71 -0.15 -0.46 -9.30
C ARG A 71 -0.79 -0.22 -10.65
N PHE A 72 -0.17 0.60 -11.49
CA PHE A 72 -0.66 0.84 -12.84
C PHE A 72 -0.64 -0.43 -13.68
N ILE A 73 0.43 -1.23 -13.58
CA ILE A 73 0.53 -2.53 -14.26
C ILE A 73 -0.57 -3.46 -13.77
N ASP A 74 -0.70 -3.67 -12.45
CA ASP A 74 -1.74 -4.54 -11.87
C ASP A 74 -3.15 -4.16 -12.37
N LEU A 75 -3.47 -2.87 -12.36
CA LEU A 75 -4.76 -2.36 -12.80
C LEU A 75 -4.97 -2.53 -14.31
N SER A 76 -3.92 -2.35 -15.11
CA SER A 76 -3.99 -2.51 -16.56
C SER A 76 -4.14 -3.97 -16.99
N GLU A 77 -3.55 -4.92 -16.25
CA GLU A 77 -3.73 -6.35 -16.47
C GLU A 77 -5.12 -6.81 -16.05
N ALA A 78 -5.70 -6.21 -15.01
CA ALA A 78 -7.05 -6.53 -14.55
C ALA A 78 -8.13 -6.11 -15.57
N GLU A 79 -7.95 -4.96 -16.25
CA GLU A 79 -8.88 -4.49 -17.28
C GLU A 79 -8.53 -4.88 -18.71
N GLY A 80 -7.30 -5.36 -18.93
CA GLY A 80 -6.82 -5.80 -20.24
C GLY A 80 -7.23 -7.24 -20.55
N ASN A 81 -7.27 -7.57 -21.84
CA ASN A 81 -7.45 -8.95 -22.31
C ASN A 81 -6.13 -9.74 -22.37
N SER A 82 -5.03 -9.12 -21.98
CA SER A 82 -3.68 -9.65 -22.11
C SER A 82 -2.88 -9.39 -20.84
N VAL A 83 -2.30 -10.45 -20.28
CA VAL A 83 -1.36 -10.35 -19.16
C VAL A 83 -0.09 -9.73 -19.70
N LEU A 84 0.39 -8.63 -19.09
CA LEU A 84 1.73 -8.17 -19.40
C LEU A 84 2.65 -9.29 -18.93
N VAL A 85 3.32 -9.97 -19.87
CA VAL A 85 4.33 -10.97 -19.52
C VAL A 85 5.45 -10.24 -18.79
N ARG A 86 5.28 -10.05 -17.48
CA ARG A 86 6.38 -10.10 -16.55
C ARG A 86 6.96 -11.49 -16.74
N ASP A 87 8.23 -11.59 -17.10
CA ASP A 87 9.01 -12.84 -17.09
C ASP A 87 9.14 -13.46 -15.68
N THR A 88 8.19 -13.21 -14.78
CA THR A 88 8.15 -13.71 -13.41
C THR A 88 6.76 -14.28 -13.11
N PRO A 89 6.63 -15.61 -12.97
CA PRO A 89 5.35 -16.31 -12.90
C PRO A 89 4.66 -16.07 -11.54
N SER A 90 3.39 -15.67 -11.53
CA SER A 90 2.48 -15.66 -10.36
C SER A 90 2.99 -15.03 -9.04
N VAL A 91 4.09 -14.27 -9.09
CA VAL A 91 4.76 -13.76 -7.88
C VAL A 91 4.00 -12.59 -7.26
N ASN A 92 3.06 -11.92 -7.94
CA ASN A 92 2.54 -10.63 -7.46
C ASN A 92 1.88 -10.70 -6.06
N CYS A 93 1.13 -11.76 -5.72
CA CYS A 93 0.58 -11.90 -4.36
C CYS A 93 1.70 -12.12 -3.32
N VAL A 94 2.66 -12.98 -3.65
CA VAL A 94 3.76 -13.35 -2.76
C VAL A 94 4.79 -12.22 -2.62
N PHE A 95 5.05 -11.45 -3.69
CA PHE A 95 5.94 -10.30 -3.73
C PHE A 95 5.32 -9.09 -3.05
N TRP A 96 4.00 -8.91 -3.18
CA TRP A 96 3.26 -7.88 -2.44
C TRP A 96 3.26 -8.18 -0.93
N LEU A 97 2.96 -9.44 -0.54
CA LEU A 97 3.10 -9.90 0.85
C LEU A 97 4.54 -9.75 1.37
N TRP A 98 5.52 -10.18 0.58
CA TRP A 98 6.94 -10.09 0.92
C TRP A 98 7.40 -8.64 1.09
N ARG A 99 6.91 -7.74 0.24
CA ARG A 99 7.23 -6.30 0.29
C ARG A 99 6.50 -5.57 1.42
N HIS A 100 5.37 -6.08 1.89
CA HIS A 100 4.69 -5.62 3.11
C HIS A 100 5.12 -6.35 4.38
N GLN A 101 6.08 -7.28 4.29
CA GLN A 101 6.47 -8.12 5.40
C GLN A 101 7.11 -7.34 6.56
N SER A 102 7.76 -6.21 6.31
CA SER A 102 8.32 -5.37 7.38
C SER A 102 7.25 -4.80 8.33
N ARG A 103 6.03 -4.53 7.83
CA ARG A 103 4.91 -4.07 8.67
C ARG A 103 4.37 -5.24 9.51
N MET A 104 4.15 -6.40 8.90
CA MET A 104 3.58 -7.58 9.56
C MET A 104 4.54 -8.26 10.53
N SER A 105 5.84 -8.35 10.21
CA SER A 105 6.83 -8.98 11.09
C SER A 105 7.07 -8.20 12.38
N SER A 106 6.96 -6.86 12.32
CA SER A 106 7.16 -5.99 13.49
C SER A 106 6.12 -6.23 14.60
N MET A 107 4.87 -6.54 14.24
CA MET A 107 3.80 -6.83 15.20
C MET A 107 4.04 -8.18 15.89
N HIS A 108 4.44 -9.21 15.13
CA HIS A 108 4.79 -10.52 15.67
C HIS A 108 6.04 -10.47 16.56
N LEU A 109 7.05 -9.70 16.18
CA LEU A 109 8.27 -9.55 16.98
C LEU A 109 7.98 -8.86 18.33
N ARG A 110 7.13 -7.82 18.34
CA ARG A 110 6.70 -7.15 19.58
C ARG A 110 5.88 -8.06 20.48
N ALA A 111 4.99 -8.89 19.91
CA ALA A 111 4.24 -9.89 20.67
C ALA A 111 5.19 -10.93 21.30
N ALA A 112 6.15 -11.45 20.54
CA ALA A 112 7.16 -12.37 21.05
C ALA A 112 8.00 -11.76 22.18
N GLN A 113 8.41 -10.50 22.06
CA GLN A 113 9.13 -9.77 23.12
C GLN A 113 8.30 -9.62 24.40
N ASN A 114 7.00 -9.40 24.30
CA ASN A 114 6.13 -9.30 25.47
C ASN A 114 5.93 -10.66 26.14
N VAL A 115 5.75 -11.74 25.36
CA VAL A 115 5.63 -13.11 25.89
C VAL A 115 6.93 -13.54 26.58
N THR A 116 8.10 -13.27 26.01
CA THR A 116 9.38 -13.62 26.64
C THR A 116 9.63 -12.84 27.92
N ARG A 117 9.25 -11.57 27.99
CA ARG A 117 9.30 -10.78 29.24
C ARG A 117 8.38 -11.34 30.31
N LEU A 118 7.15 -11.72 29.95
CA LEU A 118 6.22 -12.35 30.89
C LEU A 118 6.75 -13.67 31.41
N PHE A 119 7.25 -14.53 30.52
CA PHE A 119 7.85 -15.81 30.88
C PHE A 119 9.09 -15.64 31.78
N GLN A 120 9.98 -14.72 31.41
CA GLN A 120 11.17 -14.38 32.21
C GLN A 120 10.79 -13.82 33.58
N SER A 121 9.75 -13.00 33.66
CA SER A 121 9.24 -12.49 34.95
C SER A 121 8.62 -13.59 35.81
N GLY A 122 7.94 -14.56 35.20
CA GLY A 122 7.39 -15.74 35.86
C GLY A 122 8.47 -16.66 36.41
N ILE A 123 9.48 -16.98 35.59
CA ILE A 123 10.64 -17.77 36.02
C ILE A 123 11.41 -17.06 37.12
N ASN A 124 11.74 -15.77 36.94
CA ASN A 124 12.43 -15.01 37.98
C ASN A 124 11.64 -14.94 39.29
N ARG A 125 10.30 -14.87 39.24
CA ARG A 125 9.44 -14.91 40.42
C ARG A 125 9.46 -16.29 41.09
N MET A 126 9.37 -17.38 40.32
CA MET A 126 9.46 -18.74 40.88
C MET A 126 10.83 -19.01 41.51
N LEU A 127 11.91 -18.59 40.84
CA LEU A 127 13.28 -18.74 41.34
C LEU A 127 13.55 -17.85 42.58
N ARG A 128 12.93 -16.66 42.68
CA ARG A 128 12.99 -15.84 43.91
C ARG A 128 12.18 -16.41 45.07
N VAL A 129 11.07 -17.08 44.80
CA VAL A 129 10.26 -17.77 45.83
C VAL A 129 10.98 -19.00 46.39
N GLN A 130 11.96 -19.56 45.66
CA GLN A 130 12.88 -20.59 46.14
C GLN A 130 14.21 -20.06 46.73
N GLY A 131 14.36 -18.73 46.87
CA GLY A 131 15.44 -18.16 47.69
C GLY A 131 15.24 -18.55 49.16
N PRO A 132 16.31 -18.91 49.90
CA PRO A 132 16.22 -19.75 51.08
C PRO A 132 15.32 -19.14 52.15
N ALA A 133 14.36 -19.93 52.63
CA ALA A 133 13.79 -19.72 53.96
C ALA A 133 14.95 -19.91 54.97
N VAL A 134 15.47 -18.79 55.47
CA VAL A 134 16.31 -18.71 56.66
C VAL A 134 15.45 -19.06 57.88
#